data_AF-A0A7W2I8Y0-F1
#
_entry.id   AF-A0A7W2I8Y0-F1
#
_cell.length_a   1.000
_cell.length_b   1.000
_cell.length_c   1.000
_cell.angle_alpha   90.00
_cell.angle_beta   90.00
_cell.angle_gamma   90.00
#
_symmetry.space_group_name_H-M   'P 1'
#
loop_
_entity.id
_entity.type
_entity.pdbx_description
1 polymer ?
#
loop_
_entity_poly.entity_id
_entity_poly.type
_entity_poly.pdbx_seq_one_letter_code
_entity_poly.pdbx_strand_id
1 'polypeptide(L)'
;MALCALAAAGGQAAPLRHDHPLIGTWQITLADGSCSETYHIHDDGSSLVTSNEEVAESAFEVADQPDTLGFYKHVDTIVKDNGKPDCSGEVTEVGHVATSYILFHPSGDLFLMCFERDMNSCIGPFIRVRGSTT
;
A
#
# COMPACT_ATOMS: atom_id res chain seq x y z
N MET A 1 -15.32 10.58 42.84
CA MET A 1 -15.85 10.32 41.48
C MET A 1 -14.64 10.34 40.54
N ALA A 2 -14.06 9.18 40.27
CA ALA A 2 -12.85 9.05 39.47
C ALA A 2 -13.25 8.71 38.03
N LEU A 3 -12.88 9.57 37.07
CA LEU A 3 -13.02 9.28 35.65
C LEU A 3 -11.84 8.41 35.21
N CYS A 4 -12.10 7.15 34.88
CA CYS A 4 -11.17 6.34 34.09
C CYS A 4 -11.25 6.81 32.63
N ALA A 5 -10.15 7.38 32.12
CA ALA A 5 -9.97 7.60 30.69
C ALA A 5 -9.71 6.24 30.03
N LEU A 6 -10.62 5.81 29.16
CA LEU A 6 -10.39 4.71 28.23
C LEU A 6 -9.47 5.24 27.12
N ALA A 7 -8.19 4.87 27.16
CA ALA A 7 -7.31 5.03 26.02
C ALA A 7 -7.85 4.14 24.89
N ALA A 8 -8.18 4.75 23.75
CA ALA A 8 -8.47 4.01 22.54
C ALA A 8 -7.18 3.26 22.14
N ALA A 9 -7.21 1.92 22.23
CA ALA A 9 -6.19 1.10 21.62
C ALA A 9 -6.36 1.24 20.10
N GLY A 10 -5.54 2.09 19.48
CA GLY A 10 -5.33 2.02 18.04
C GLY A 10 -4.75 0.64 17.76
N GLY A 11 -5.57 -0.25 17.19
CA GLY A 11 -5.15 -1.59 16.85
C GLY A 11 -4.01 -1.49 15.86
N GLN A 12 -2.81 -1.86 16.29
CA GLN A 12 -1.70 -2.09 15.36
C GLN A 12 -2.13 -3.28 14.49
N ALA A 13 -2.03 -3.11 13.16
CA ALA A 13 -2.24 -4.20 12.23
C ALA A 13 -1.33 -5.37 12.61
N ALA A 14 -1.81 -6.60 12.45
CA ALA A 14 -1.00 -7.76 12.77
C ALA A 14 0.26 -7.76 11.88
N PRO A 15 1.46 -7.99 12.45
CA PRO A 15 2.69 -8.01 11.67
C PRO A 15 2.61 -9.11 10.61
N LEU A 16 3.11 -8.80 9.42
CA LEU A 16 3.16 -9.73 8.30
C LEU A 16 4.19 -10.82 8.57
N ARG A 17 4.05 -11.97 7.91
CA ARG A 17 5.17 -12.91 7.80
C ARG A 17 6.36 -12.18 7.15
N HIS A 18 7.56 -12.39 7.66
CA HIS A 18 8.74 -11.64 7.20
C HIS A 18 9.10 -11.87 5.72
N ASP A 19 8.66 -12.99 5.15
CA ASP A 19 8.85 -13.35 3.74
C ASP A 19 7.62 -13.04 2.86
N HIS A 20 6.68 -12.21 3.34
CA HIS A 20 5.50 -11.84 2.57
C HIS A 20 5.92 -11.10 1.28
N PRO A 21 5.42 -11.47 0.10
CA PRO A 21 5.93 -10.93 -1.17
C PRO A 21 5.74 -9.42 -1.30
N LEU A 22 4.76 -8.83 -0.61
CA LEU A 22 4.49 -7.39 -0.62
C LEU A 22 5.58 -6.54 0.07
N ILE A 23 6.32 -7.11 1.03
CA ILE A 23 7.33 -6.36 1.80
C ILE A 23 8.44 -5.87 0.85
N GLY A 24 8.86 -4.61 1.02
CA GLY A 24 9.92 -3.97 0.26
C GLY A 24 9.50 -2.65 -0.40
N THR A 25 10.34 -2.17 -1.31
CA THR A 25 10.08 -0.93 -2.06
C THR A 25 9.58 -1.23 -3.47
N TRP A 26 8.53 -0.53 -3.87
CA TRP A 26 7.88 -0.68 -5.16
C TRP A 26 7.69 0.67 -5.82
N GLN A 27 7.77 0.70 -7.15
CA GLN A 27 7.51 1.90 -7.93
C GLN A 27 6.51 1.61 -9.04
N ILE A 28 5.56 2.50 -9.25
CA ILE A 28 4.71 2.54 -10.43
C ILE A 28 4.97 3.85 -11.17
N THR A 29 4.92 3.81 -12.49
CA THR A 29 4.93 5.01 -13.35
C THR A 29 3.60 5.04 -14.09
N LEU A 30 2.94 6.20 -14.10
CA LEU A 30 1.68 6.36 -14.83
C LEU A 30 1.85 6.00 -16.31
N ALA A 31 0.77 5.57 -16.95
CA ALA A 31 0.81 5.09 -18.33
C ALA A 31 1.33 6.13 -19.35
N ASP A 32 1.17 7.42 -19.06
CA ASP A 32 1.67 8.53 -19.87
C ASP A 32 3.12 8.94 -19.52
N GLY A 33 3.71 8.32 -18.49
CA GLY A 33 5.06 8.62 -18.01
C GLY A 33 5.21 9.92 -17.24
N SER A 34 4.12 10.62 -16.93
CA SER A 34 4.14 11.96 -16.34
C SER A 34 4.56 11.97 -14.86
N CYS A 35 4.24 10.91 -14.14
CA CYS A 35 4.43 10.81 -12.70
C CYS A 35 4.83 9.39 -12.30
N SER A 36 5.58 9.27 -11.21
CA SER A 36 5.89 7.98 -10.58
C SER A 36 5.60 8.05 -9.10
N GLU A 37 5.10 6.93 -8.57
CA GLU A 37 4.82 6.75 -7.16
C GLU A 37 5.76 5.70 -6.59
N THR A 38 6.22 5.93 -5.37
CA THR A 38 7.08 4.98 -4.64
C THR A 38 6.39 4.57 -3.35
N TYR A 39 6.32 3.25 -3.13
CA TYR A 39 5.70 2.61 -1.98
C TYR A 39 6.78 1.89 -1.20
N HIS A 40 6.97 2.27 0.05
CA HIS A 40 7.78 1.52 1.01
C HIS A 40 6.83 0.73 1.91
N ILE A 41 6.84 -0.60 1.78
CA ILE A 41 5.98 -1.48 2.56
C ILE A 41 6.81 -2.18 3.64
N HIS A 42 6.46 -1.95 4.90
CA HIS A 42 7.12 -2.54 6.06
C HIS A 42 6.40 -3.81 6.53
N ASP A 43 7.12 -4.67 7.26
CA ASP A 43 6.60 -5.93 7.78
C ASP A 43 5.75 -5.78 9.05
N ASP A 44 5.72 -4.58 9.63
CA ASP A 44 4.88 -4.22 10.78
C ASP A 44 3.46 -3.77 10.41
N GLY A 45 3.10 -3.85 9.12
CA GLY A 45 1.78 -3.41 8.64
C GLY A 45 1.68 -1.90 8.42
N SER A 46 2.81 -1.19 8.29
CA SER A 46 2.85 0.22 7.88
C SER A 46 3.43 0.43 6.49
N SER A 47 3.00 1.49 5.82
CA SER A 47 3.55 1.92 4.54
C SER A 47 3.85 3.42 4.50
N LEU A 48 4.79 3.79 3.65
CA LEU A 48 5.06 5.18 3.25
C LEU A 48 4.95 5.28 1.73
N VAL A 49 4.06 6.13 1.26
CA VAL A 49 3.84 6.40 -0.16
C VAL A 49 4.28 7.81 -0.49
N THR A 50 5.03 7.97 -1.56
CA THR A 50 5.32 9.26 -2.19
C THR A 50 4.71 9.26 -3.58
N SER A 51 3.75 10.15 -3.83
CA SER A 51 3.05 10.30 -5.12
C SER A 51 3.05 11.79 -5.49
N ASN A 52 3.80 12.18 -6.52
CA ASN A 52 4.03 13.61 -6.84
C ASN A 52 4.53 14.44 -5.63
N GLU A 53 3.70 15.33 -5.07
CA GLU A 53 4.01 16.13 -3.88
C GLU A 53 3.46 15.49 -2.59
N GLU A 54 2.54 14.53 -2.72
CA GLU A 54 1.94 13.79 -1.62
C GLU A 54 2.98 12.90 -0.93
N VAL A 55 2.95 12.91 0.40
CA VAL A 55 3.68 11.96 1.25
C VAL A 55 2.70 11.47 2.31
N ALA A 56 2.26 10.23 2.14
CA ALA A 56 1.25 9.58 2.98
C ALA A 56 1.86 8.41 3.75
N GLU A 57 1.46 8.26 5.01
CA GLU A 57 1.71 7.05 5.80
C GLU A 57 0.38 6.32 6.02
N SER A 58 0.39 5.00 5.88
CA SER A 58 -0.78 4.16 6.13
C SER A 58 -0.50 3.05 7.13
N ALA A 59 -1.57 2.61 7.80
CA ALA A 59 -1.63 1.28 8.40
C ALA A 59 -2.43 0.38 7.45
N PHE A 60 -1.96 -0.84 7.22
CA PHE A 60 -2.59 -1.75 6.26
C PHE A 60 -2.73 -3.17 6.79
N GLU A 61 -3.71 -3.90 6.25
CA GLU A 61 -3.85 -5.33 6.40
C GLU A 61 -3.76 -6.00 5.03
N VAL A 62 -3.01 -7.10 4.93
CA VAL A 62 -2.96 -7.92 3.72
C VAL A 62 -3.21 -9.39 4.08
N ALA A 63 -3.93 -10.09 3.19
CA ALA A 63 -4.12 -11.52 3.31
C ALA A 63 -2.76 -12.23 3.37
N ASP A 64 -2.61 -13.19 4.27
CA ASP A 64 -1.35 -13.92 4.44
C ASP A 64 -1.05 -14.86 3.25
N GLN A 65 -2.08 -15.25 2.49
CA GLN A 65 -2.02 -16.14 1.33
C GLN A 65 -2.94 -15.60 0.22
N PRO A 66 -2.66 -15.91 -1.06
CA PRO A 66 -3.57 -15.56 -2.13
C PRO A 66 -4.84 -16.41 -2.07
N ASP A 67 -5.92 -15.89 -2.64
CA ASP A 67 -7.12 -16.68 -2.90
C ASP A 67 -6.93 -17.69 -4.05
N THR A 68 -7.99 -18.41 -4.41
CA THR A 68 -7.96 -19.41 -5.48
C THR A 68 -7.66 -18.85 -6.87
N LEU A 69 -7.75 -17.53 -7.04
CA LEU A 69 -7.45 -16.82 -8.28
C LEU A 69 -6.07 -16.13 -8.23
N GLY A 70 -5.34 -16.24 -7.11
CA GLY A 70 -4.00 -15.66 -6.95
C GLY A 70 -3.99 -14.28 -6.30
N PHE A 71 -5.13 -13.71 -5.90
CA PHE A 71 -5.21 -12.36 -5.36
C PHE A 71 -5.02 -12.34 -3.84
N TYR A 72 -4.21 -11.39 -3.38
CA TYR A 72 -4.08 -11.03 -1.97
C TYR A 72 -5.02 -9.85 -1.71
N LYS A 73 -6.00 -10.01 -0.81
CA LYS A 73 -6.81 -8.85 -0.38
C LYS A 73 -5.93 -7.92 0.46
N HIS A 74 -5.96 -6.63 0.13
CA HIS A 74 -5.24 -5.57 0.82
C HIS A 74 -6.23 -4.48 1.25
N VAL A 75 -6.11 -4.00 2.47
CA VAL A 75 -6.92 -2.90 3.01
C VAL A 75 -5.95 -1.88 3.59
N ASP A 76 -5.92 -0.69 3.00
CA ASP A 76 -5.05 0.42 3.40
C ASP A 76 -5.87 1.48 4.11
N THR A 77 -5.33 2.05 5.19
CA THR A 77 -5.93 3.18 5.91
C THR A 77 -4.90 4.28 6.09
N ILE A 78 -5.17 5.46 5.53
CA ILE A 78 -4.29 6.62 5.67
C ILE A 78 -4.26 7.07 7.13
N VAL A 79 -3.09 7.06 7.75
CA VAL A 79 -2.90 7.53 9.14
C VAL A 79 -2.23 8.89 9.23
N LYS A 80 -1.45 9.28 8.20
CA LYS A 80 -0.92 10.63 8.05
C LYS A 80 -0.84 10.99 6.58
N ASP A 81 -1.01 12.27 6.28
CA ASP A 81 -0.82 12.84 4.96
C ASP A 81 -0.28 14.28 5.09
N ASN A 82 0.48 14.75 4.10
CA ASN A 82 1.06 16.09 4.09
C ASN A 82 0.13 17.17 3.47
N GLY A 83 -1.06 16.78 3.01
CA GLY A 83 -2.09 17.63 2.42
C GLY A 83 -1.75 18.10 1.01
N LYS A 84 -0.92 17.37 0.28
CA LYS A 84 -0.46 17.73 -1.07
C LYS A 84 -1.05 16.80 -2.13
N PRO A 85 -1.15 17.28 -3.39
CA PRO A 85 -1.73 16.48 -4.45
C PRO A 85 -0.86 15.28 -4.84
N ASP A 86 -1.52 14.14 -5.04
CA ASP A 86 -0.97 12.92 -5.61
C ASP A 86 -0.69 13.07 -7.12
N CYS A 87 -0.25 11.99 -7.77
CA CYS A 87 -0.03 11.94 -9.22
C CYS A 87 -1.31 12.18 -10.05
N SER A 88 -2.50 11.98 -9.47
CA SER A 88 -3.80 12.28 -10.11
C SER A 88 -4.27 13.72 -9.89
N GLY A 89 -3.60 14.47 -9.00
CA GLY A 89 -3.96 15.83 -8.62
C GLY A 89 -4.94 15.92 -7.45
N GLU A 90 -5.26 14.79 -6.83
CA GLU A 90 -6.19 14.67 -5.70
C GLU A 90 -5.44 14.73 -4.37
N VAL A 91 -6.12 15.15 -3.30
CA VAL A 91 -5.56 15.17 -1.95
C VAL A 91 -6.26 14.09 -1.14
N THR A 92 -5.52 13.10 -0.64
CA THR A 92 -6.09 12.00 0.14
C THR A 92 -6.36 12.44 1.58
N GLU A 93 -7.55 12.12 2.09
CA GLU A 93 -7.90 12.44 3.48
C GLU A 93 -7.34 11.42 4.48
N VAL A 94 -6.85 11.90 5.62
CA VAL A 94 -6.51 11.03 6.76
C VAL A 94 -7.76 10.30 7.23
N GLY A 95 -7.65 8.98 7.41
CA GLY A 95 -8.76 8.08 7.71
C GLY A 95 -9.46 7.51 6.48
N HIS A 96 -9.06 7.90 5.27
CA HIS A 96 -9.50 7.23 4.04
C HIS A 96 -9.11 5.76 4.08
N VAL A 97 -10.03 4.88 3.66
CA VAL A 97 -9.83 3.44 3.61
C VAL A 97 -10.03 2.95 2.18
N ALA A 98 -9.00 2.31 1.63
CA ALA A 98 -9.03 1.71 0.31
C ALA A 98 -8.92 0.18 0.42
N THR A 99 -9.75 -0.55 -0.33
CA THR A 99 -9.58 -2.01 -0.50
C THR A 99 -9.09 -2.28 -1.92
N SER A 100 -8.00 -3.04 -2.02
CA SER A 100 -7.44 -3.49 -3.30
C SER A 100 -7.10 -4.97 -3.26
N TYR A 101 -6.81 -5.52 -4.44
CA TYR A 101 -6.46 -6.93 -4.63
C TYR A 101 -5.13 -6.99 -5.38
N ILE A 102 -4.11 -7.51 -4.70
CA ILE A 102 -2.75 -7.57 -5.24
C ILE A 102 -2.51 -8.91 -5.92
N LEU A 103 -2.05 -8.86 -7.16
CA LEU A 103 -1.68 -10.03 -7.95
C LEU A 103 -0.19 -9.97 -8.30
N PHE A 104 0.61 -10.86 -7.71
CA PHE A 104 2.03 -10.94 -7.99
C PHE A 104 2.32 -11.70 -9.28
N HIS A 105 3.25 -11.19 -10.08
CA HIS A 105 3.82 -11.94 -11.19
C HIS A 105 4.76 -13.04 -10.64
N PRO A 106 4.85 -14.21 -11.29
CA PRO A 106 5.73 -15.31 -10.86
C PRO A 106 7.22 -14.96 -10.71
N SER A 107 7.69 -13.83 -11.27
CA SER A 107 9.07 -13.36 -11.07
C SER A 107 9.34 -12.83 -9.66
N GLY A 108 8.31 -12.47 -8.88
CA GLY A 108 8.45 -11.85 -7.55
C GLY A 108 8.84 -10.36 -7.55
N ASP A 109 9.06 -9.79 -8.73
CA ASP A 109 9.53 -8.41 -8.91
C ASP A 109 8.50 -7.47 -9.52
N LEU A 110 7.30 -7.99 -9.80
CA LEU A 110 6.20 -7.23 -10.35
C LEU A 110 4.91 -7.62 -9.62
N PHE A 111 4.04 -6.64 -9.41
CA PHE A 111 2.64 -6.92 -9.09
C PHE A 111 1.69 -5.95 -9.81
N LEU A 112 0.43 -6.37 -9.88
CA LEU A 112 -0.70 -5.52 -10.24
C LEU A 112 -1.55 -5.26 -8.98
N MET A 113 -2.07 -4.05 -8.84
CA MET A 113 -3.04 -3.72 -7.80
C MET A 113 -4.39 -3.46 -8.45
N CYS A 114 -5.42 -4.17 -8.04
CA CYS A 114 -6.74 -4.14 -8.68
C CYS A 114 -7.82 -3.65 -7.72
N PHE A 115 -8.75 -2.84 -8.21
CA PHE A 115 -9.86 -2.33 -7.39
C PHE A 115 -10.95 -3.39 -7.17
N GLU A 116 -11.08 -4.31 -8.12
CA GLU A 116 -11.94 -5.49 -8.02
C GLU A 116 -11.11 -6.78 -8.13
N ARG A 117 -11.75 -7.93 -7.87
CA ARG A 117 -11.12 -9.26 -8.02
C ARG A 117 -11.08 -9.71 -9.47
N ASP A 118 -10.50 -8.89 -10.33
CA ASP A 118 -10.29 -9.17 -11.74
C ASP A 118 -9.08 -8.41 -12.29
N MET A 119 -8.66 -8.76 -13.51
CA MET A 119 -7.51 -8.14 -14.17
C MET A 119 -7.84 -6.87 -14.97
N ASN A 120 -9.12 -6.52 -15.13
CA ASN A 120 -9.56 -5.38 -15.93
C ASN A 120 -9.55 -4.08 -15.12
N SER A 121 -9.58 -4.19 -13.80
CA SER A 121 -9.59 -3.09 -12.82
C SER A 121 -8.23 -2.83 -12.19
N CYS A 122 -7.14 -3.26 -12.84
CA CYS A 122 -5.79 -3.16 -12.30
C CYS A 122 -5.01 -1.94 -12.77
N ILE A 123 -4.20 -1.41 -11.86
CA ILE A 123 -3.09 -0.49 -12.14
C ILE A 123 -1.76 -1.23 -11.96
N GLY A 124 -0.77 -0.83 -12.75
CA GLY A 124 0.57 -1.42 -12.71
C GLY A 124 1.28 -1.41 -14.06
N PRO A 125 2.43 -2.09 -14.16
CA PRO A 125 3.04 -2.88 -13.09
C PRO A 125 3.67 -1.99 -12.01
N PHE A 126 3.56 -2.43 -10.76
CA PHE A 126 4.47 -2.02 -9.69
C PHE A 126 5.75 -2.84 -9.83
N ILE A 127 6.88 -2.17 -9.94
CA ILE A 127 8.19 -2.77 -10.15
C ILE A 127 8.97 -2.70 -8.85
N ARG A 128 9.54 -3.82 -8.41
CA ARG A 128 10.37 -3.86 -7.20
C ARG A 128 11.62 -3.01 -7.39
N VAL A 129 11.82 -2.04 -6.51
CA VAL A 129 13.05 -1.27 -6.43
C VAL A 129 14.03 -2.03 -5.55
N ARG A 130 15.07 -2.60 -6.17
CA ARG A 130 16.22 -3.12 -5.43
C ARG A 130 17.22 -1.99 -5.24
N GLY A 131 17.69 -1.78 -4.02
CA GLY A 131 18.66 -0.74 -3.73
C GLY A 131 19.85 -0.81 -4.69
N SER A 132 20.13 0.29 -5.37
CA SER A 132 21.45 0.55 -5.90
C SER A 132 22.39 0.67 -4.72
N THR A 133 23.22 -0.35 -4.49
CA THR A 133 24.39 -0.20 -3.63
C THR A 133 25.17 1.01 -4.13
N THR A 134 25.22 2.07 -3.32
CA THR A 134 26.23 3.13 -3.48
C THR A 134 27.11 3.07 -2.25
#